data_AF-A0A137Q2L4-F1
#
_entry.id   AF-A0A137Q2L4-F1
#
_cell.length_a   1.000
_cell.length_b   1.000
_cell.length_c   1.000
_cell.angle_alpha   90.00
_cell.angle_beta   90.00
_cell.angle_gamma   90.00
#
_symmetry.space_group_name_H-M   'P 1'
#
loop_
_entity.id
_entity.type
_entity.pdbx_description
1 polymer ?
#
loop_
_entity_poly.entity_id
_entity_poly.type
_entity_poly.pdbx_seq_one_letter_code
_entity_poly.pdbx_strand_id
1 'polypeptide(L)'
;GLVPCSPSWPSLVITVCTLEFYRNLHLQCPHVATQPFMKTLCNIFGIPFHSYLSKQFSICYNIYIQVCEEVKHCVAMALKWDVPMWRLHNACSACTYKLEGEDKLIFEINRHGRVGKVVEALLDTFSRGIGGGYDIGCKFGTMLNTSRLGEEARRLHYTALVNLFHGHAHNQLCQLTNLLTYVKGMGLEDLEGCERFFSKSNALVASIRHASVFHRKQNIVEFIQHMDSFETSQSLSNYRQALEVLKTEPALKEAMSKHSVSDSAVFVTWLKEEREYLLGLSSEPFEETLQMEYYQKLVNLKKYNDEVAAISAEWVVLVESNPQTSKSPDTRPIRMRHA
;
A
#
# COMPACT_ATOMS: atom_id res chain seq x y z
N GLY A 1 25.85 34.34 7.31
CA GLY A 1 26.80 33.61 8.17
C GLY A 1 27.79 32.83 7.33
N LEU A 2 28.94 32.48 7.90
CA LEU A 2 29.98 31.64 7.29
C LEU A 2 30.12 30.35 8.11
N VAL A 3 30.30 29.22 7.43
CA VAL A 3 30.48 27.91 8.07
C VAL A 3 31.89 27.38 7.73
N PRO A 4 32.76 27.19 8.73
CA PRO A 4 34.12 26.73 8.52
C PRO A 4 34.22 25.22 8.34
N CYS A 5 35.22 24.76 7.59
CA CYS A 5 35.51 23.32 7.44
C CYS A 5 36.30 22.71 8.61
N SER A 6 36.74 23.52 9.57
CA SER A 6 37.52 23.13 10.75
C SER A 6 37.28 24.14 11.89
N PRO A 7 37.20 23.70 13.15
CA PRO A 7 36.90 24.58 14.28
C PRO A 7 38.05 25.54 14.63
N SER A 8 39.31 25.13 14.43
CA SER A 8 40.48 25.87 14.90
C SER A 8 41.29 26.52 13.77
N TRP A 9 41.39 25.87 12.61
CA TRP A 9 42.18 26.37 11.48
C TRP A 9 41.47 26.09 10.15
N PRO A 10 40.48 26.90 9.76
CA PRO A 10 39.70 26.67 8.55
C PRO A 10 40.48 27.06 7.30
N SER A 11 40.74 26.10 6.42
CA SER A 11 41.28 26.37 5.07
C SER A 11 40.19 26.75 4.07
N LEU A 12 38.93 26.47 4.39
CA LEU A 12 37.75 26.78 3.58
C LEU A 12 36.62 27.24 4.49
N VAL A 13 35.93 28.29 4.07
CA VAL A 13 34.68 28.77 4.66
C VAL A 13 33.64 28.86 3.56
N ILE A 14 32.43 28.40 3.82
CA ILE A 14 31.32 28.46 2.86
C ILE A 14 30.21 29.32 3.45
N THR A 15 29.59 30.17 2.63
CA THR A 15 28.47 30.99 3.08
C THR A 15 27.24 30.13 3.35
N VAL A 16 26.43 30.51 4.35
CA VAL A 16 25.14 29.86 4.62
C VAL A 16 24.26 29.86 3.37
N CYS A 17 24.25 30.95 2.59
CA CYS A 17 23.49 31.03 1.35
C CYS A 17 23.92 29.97 0.32
N THR A 18 25.21 29.69 0.19
CA THR A 18 25.72 28.63 -0.70
C THR A 18 25.32 27.23 -0.20
N LEU A 19 25.31 27.00 1.11
CA LEU A 19 24.90 25.72 1.71
C LEU A 19 23.40 25.50 1.59
N GLU A 20 22.59 26.53 1.83
CA GLU A 20 21.13 26.52 1.62
C GLU A 20 20.81 26.30 0.13
N PHE A 21 21.55 26.94 -0.77
CA PHE A 21 21.37 26.73 -2.21
C PHE A 21 21.65 25.27 -2.59
N TYR A 22 22.77 24.70 -2.12
CA TYR A 22 23.06 23.29 -2.34
C TYR A 22 21.99 22.38 -1.73
N ARG A 23 21.54 22.66 -0.50
CA ARG A 23 20.48 21.90 0.17
C ARG A 23 19.21 21.84 -0.68
N ASN A 24 18.69 22.98 -1.09
CA ASN A 24 17.48 23.05 -1.91
C ASN A 24 17.67 22.37 -3.27
N LEU A 25 18.82 22.58 -3.92
CA LEU A 25 19.14 21.92 -5.18
C LEU A 25 19.21 20.39 -5.02
N HIS A 26 19.84 19.90 -3.96
CA HIS A 26 19.98 18.47 -3.68
C HIS A 26 18.64 17.83 -3.29
N LEU A 27 17.77 18.53 -2.57
CA LEU A 27 16.45 18.03 -2.20
C LEU A 27 15.51 17.93 -3.41
N GLN A 28 15.60 18.88 -4.34
CA GLN A 28 14.85 18.84 -5.60
C GLN A 28 15.44 17.85 -6.61
N CYS A 29 16.76 17.70 -6.62
CA CYS A 29 17.48 16.78 -7.51
C CYS A 29 18.59 16.05 -6.74
N PRO A 30 18.26 14.93 -6.06
CA PRO A 30 19.24 14.17 -5.27
C PRO A 30 20.42 13.62 -6.09
N HIS A 31 20.32 13.60 -7.41
CA HIS A 31 21.42 13.25 -8.31
C HIS A 31 22.58 14.26 -8.28
N VAL A 32 22.35 15.48 -7.80
CA VAL A 32 23.41 16.49 -7.67
C VAL A 32 24.29 16.17 -6.46
N ALA A 33 25.33 15.39 -6.70
CA ALA A 33 26.34 15.08 -5.69
C ALA A 33 27.20 16.31 -5.34
N THR A 34 27.81 16.28 -4.15
CA THR A 34 28.68 17.36 -3.65
C THR A 34 29.84 17.69 -4.59
N GLN A 35 30.45 16.68 -5.22
CA GLN A 35 31.61 16.89 -6.08
C GLN A 35 31.28 17.64 -7.38
N PRO A 36 30.26 17.26 -8.18
CA PRO A 36 29.77 18.09 -9.28
C PRO A 36 29.46 19.52 -8.86
N PHE A 37 28.77 19.71 -7.73
CA PHE A 37 28.46 21.04 -7.21
C PHE A 37 29.73 21.86 -6.91
N MET A 38 30.72 21.25 -6.24
CA MET A 38 31.99 21.91 -5.94
C MET A 38 32.82 22.21 -7.18
N LYS A 39 32.80 21.33 -8.20
CA LYS A 39 33.43 21.62 -9.50
C LYS A 39 32.78 22.84 -10.15
N THR A 40 31.45 22.94 -10.12
CA THR A 40 30.73 24.10 -10.64
C THR A 40 31.12 25.39 -9.90
N LEU A 41 31.18 25.37 -8.57
CA LEU A 41 31.65 26.52 -7.80
C LEU A 41 33.09 26.90 -8.16
N CYS A 42 34.00 25.92 -8.24
CA CYS A 42 35.39 26.17 -8.62
C CYS A 42 35.48 26.85 -10.00
N ASN A 43 34.70 26.37 -10.98
CA ASN A 43 34.62 26.98 -12.32
C ASN A 43 34.09 28.42 -12.28
N ILE A 44 33.05 28.70 -11.49
CA ILE A 44 32.49 30.05 -11.32
C ILE A 44 33.54 31.01 -10.74
N PHE A 45 34.34 30.56 -9.76
CA PHE A 45 35.38 31.36 -9.14
C PHE A 45 36.71 31.35 -9.90
N GLY A 46 36.81 30.63 -11.02
CA GLY A 46 38.03 30.51 -11.81
C GLY A 46 39.19 29.81 -11.08
N ILE A 47 38.89 28.94 -10.12
CA ILE A 47 39.91 28.19 -9.34
C ILE A 47 39.96 26.72 -9.76
N PRO A 48 41.14 26.07 -9.72
CA PRO A 48 41.25 24.64 -10.01
C PRO A 48 40.54 23.80 -8.94
N PHE A 49 39.75 22.83 -9.38
CA PHE A 49 39.11 21.89 -8.47
C PHE A 49 40.13 20.89 -7.90
N HIS A 50 40.12 20.74 -6.58
CA HIS A 50 40.83 19.68 -5.87
C HIS A 50 39.86 18.81 -5.06
N SER A 51 40.10 17.51 -5.01
CA SER A 51 39.18 16.54 -4.38
C SER A 51 38.92 16.81 -2.89
N TYR A 52 39.90 17.39 -2.18
CA TYR A 52 39.74 17.76 -0.76
C TYR A 52 38.66 18.83 -0.54
N LEU A 53 38.39 19.69 -1.54
CA LEU A 53 37.37 20.74 -1.45
C LEU A 53 35.97 20.15 -1.30
N SER A 54 35.69 19.02 -1.97
CA SER A 54 34.43 18.28 -1.78
C SER A 54 34.29 17.79 -0.34
N LYS A 55 35.37 17.27 0.25
CA LYS A 55 35.37 16.78 1.64
C LYS A 55 35.16 17.92 2.62
N GLN A 56 35.84 19.05 2.41
CA GLN A 56 35.69 20.25 3.25
C GLN A 56 34.30 20.84 3.13
N PHE A 57 33.72 20.88 1.93
CA PHE A 57 32.34 21.28 1.73
C PHE A 57 31.37 20.36 2.47
N SER A 58 31.53 19.04 2.39
CA SER A 58 30.68 18.10 3.15
C SER A 58 30.75 18.35 4.66
N ILE A 59 31.92 18.72 5.20
CA ILE A 59 32.05 19.11 6.62
C ILE A 59 31.23 20.37 6.89
N CYS A 60 31.40 21.43 6.08
CA CYS A 60 30.60 22.66 6.23
C CYS A 60 29.10 22.38 6.12
N TYR A 61 28.70 21.53 5.17
CA TYR A 61 27.30 21.14 4.97
C TYR A 61 26.73 20.41 6.17
N ASN A 62 27.47 19.46 6.75
CA ASN A 62 27.03 18.73 7.95
C ASN A 62 26.83 19.66 9.15
N ILE A 63 27.76 20.59 9.38
CA ILE A 63 27.63 21.60 10.44
C ILE A 63 26.40 22.46 10.18
N TYR A 64 26.18 22.88 8.93
CA TYR A 64 25.02 23.66 8.55
C TYR A 64 23.69 22.92 8.82
N ILE A 65 23.58 21.65 8.41
CA ILE A 65 22.39 20.84 8.70
C ILE A 65 22.17 20.68 10.21
N GLN A 66 23.24 20.50 10.99
CA GLN A 66 23.14 20.42 12.44
C GLN A 66 22.60 21.73 13.05
N VAL A 67 23.07 22.88 12.57
CA VAL A 67 22.54 24.19 12.99
C VAL A 67 21.07 24.31 12.64
N CYS A 68 20.67 23.92 11.42
CA CYS A 68 19.26 23.94 11.01
C CYS A 68 18.38 23.04 11.89
N GLU A 69 18.83 21.83 12.21
CA GLU A 69 18.10 20.91 13.10
C GLU A 69 18.00 21.47 14.53
N GLU A 70 19.05 22.07 15.06
CA GLU A 70 19.02 22.71 16.38
C GLU A 70 18.06 23.89 16.41
N VAL A 71 18.05 24.73 15.37
CA VAL A 71 17.09 25.83 15.24
C VAL A 71 15.66 25.29 15.19
N LYS A 72 15.39 24.24 14.39
CA LYS A 72 14.07 23.58 14.37
C LYS A 72 13.69 23.04 15.75
N HIS A 73 14.64 22.45 16.48
CA HIS A 73 14.41 21.93 17.82
C HIS A 73 14.06 23.05 18.80
N CYS A 74 14.84 24.14 18.82
CA CYS A 74 14.54 25.32 19.65
C CYS A 74 13.18 25.94 19.31
N VAL A 75 12.84 26.04 18.03
CA VAL A 75 11.52 26.53 17.59
C VAL A 75 10.41 25.57 18.05
N ALA A 76 10.60 24.27 17.88
CA ALA A 76 9.63 23.27 18.33
C ALA A 76 9.41 23.36 19.84
N MET A 77 10.47 23.44 20.65
CA MET A 77 10.36 23.62 22.10
C MET A 77 9.65 24.93 22.47
N ALA A 78 10.03 26.04 21.84
CA ALA A 78 9.42 27.35 22.11
C ALA A 78 7.91 27.34 21.79
N LEU A 79 7.52 26.62 20.75
CA LEU A 79 6.12 26.47 20.33
C LEU A 79 5.41 25.30 21.03
N LYS A 80 6.10 24.54 21.90
CA LYS A 80 5.60 23.33 22.57
C LYS A 80 5.15 22.23 21.59
N TRP A 81 5.84 22.16 20.47
CA TRP A 81 5.68 21.19 19.39
C TRP A 81 6.57 19.95 19.55
N ASP A 82 7.36 19.91 20.61
CA ASP A 82 8.28 18.83 20.98
C ASP A 82 7.59 17.68 21.73
N VAL A 83 6.28 17.79 21.98
CA VAL A 83 5.49 16.72 22.59
C VAL A 83 5.28 15.54 21.62
N PRO A 84 5.23 14.29 22.13
CA PRO A 84 4.92 13.13 21.30
C PRO A 84 3.64 13.32 20.48
N MET A 85 3.66 12.85 19.24
CA MET A 85 2.54 12.92 18.28
C MET A 85 2.05 14.33 17.95
N TRP A 86 2.80 15.40 18.28
CA TRP A 86 2.40 16.77 17.99
C TRP A 86 1.99 16.99 16.52
N ARG A 87 2.80 16.53 15.54
CA ARG A 87 2.46 16.64 14.11
C ARG A 87 1.18 15.89 13.75
N LEU A 88 0.99 14.72 14.34
CA LEU A 88 -0.17 13.88 14.11
C LEU A 88 -1.45 14.51 14.69
N HIS A 89 -1.31 15.21 15.82
CA HIS A 89 -2.37 16.00 16.45
C HIS A 89 -2.68 17.34 15.77
N ASN A 90 -1.76 17.87 14.95
CA ASN A 90 -1.85 19.22 14.37
C ASN A 90 -1.76 19.24 12.82
N ALA A 91 -1.89 18.07 12.17
CA ALA A 91 -2.05 17.98 10.72
C ALA A 91 -3.43 18.52 10.28
N CYS A 92 -3.53 19.02 9.04
CA CYS A 92 -4.70 19.73 8.50
C CYS A 92 -6.04 19.01 8.71
N SER A 93 -6.99 19.76 9.26
CA SER A 93 -8.31 19.32 9.75
C SER A 93 -9.35 18.94 8.69
N ALA A 94 -9.08 19.10 7.39
CA ALA A 94 -10.01 18.62 6.36
C ALA A 94 -10.15 17.07 6.35
N CYS A 95 -9.17 16.37 6.96
CA CYS A 95 -9.13 14.91 7.09
C CYS A 95 -9.40 14.42 8.53
N THR A 96 -9.75 15.30 9.49
CA THR A 96 -9.85 14.96 10.92
C THR A 96 -10.87 15.84 11.68
N TYR A 97 -12.16 15.74 11.33
CA TYR A 97 -13.22 16.40 12.10
C TYR A 97 -13.49 15.66 13.42
N LYS A 98 -13.47 16.37 14.55
CA LYS A 98 -14.14 15.97 15.81
C LYS A 98 -15.28 16.95 16.10
N LEU A 99 -16.43 16.42 16.54
CA LEU A 99 -17.61 17.17 16.94
C LEU A 99 -17.56 17.46 18.46
N GLU A 100 -18.24 18.53 18.91
CA GLU A 100 -18.27 18.92 20.33
C GLU A 100 -18.87 17.80 21.22
N GLY A 101 -18.11 17.34 22.22
CA GLY A 101 -18.60 16.44 23.28
C GLY A 101 -17.74 15.22 23.67
N GLU A 102 -16.58 14.96 23.07
CA GLU A 102 -15.81 13.72 23.34
C GLU A 102 -14.49 13.90 24.13
N ASP A 103 -14.17 12.88 24.94
CA ASP A 103 -13.04 12.84 25.87
C ASP A 103 -11.66 12.69 25.19
N LYS A 104 -10.61 13.12 25.92
CA LYS A 104 -9.21 13.14 25.47
C LYS A 104 -8.52 11.78 25.66
N LEU A 105 -7.75 11.36 24.67
CA LEU A 105 -7.00 10.09 24.72
C LEU A 105 -5.52 10.26 25.08
N ILE A 106 -5.01 9.18 25.68
CA ILE A 106 -3.80 9.03 26.51
C ILE A 106 -3.00 7.87 25.85
N PHE A 107 -1.73 8.06 25.43
CA PHE A 107 -0.68 7.05 25.09
C PHE A 107 -0.13 6.87 23.64
N GLU A 108 1.18 6.50 23.60
CA GLU A 108 2.20 6.44 22.52
C GLU A 108 2.53 5.01 22.00
N ILE A 109 3.10 4.93 20.78
CA ILE A 109 3.39 3.71 19.98
C ILE A 109 4.69 2.99 20.37
N ASN A 110 4.62 1.67 20.61
CA ASN A 110 5.78 0.78 20.77
C ASN A 110 5.75 -0.47 19.86
N ARG A 111 6.94 -1.00 19.57
CA ARG A 111 7.27 -1.89 18.44
C ARG A 111 6.83 -3.37 18.66
N HIS A 112 6.25 -4.10 17.67
CA HIS A 112 6.65 -5.43 17.06
C HIS A 112 5.58 -6.03 16.04
N GLY A 113 5.96 -6.25 14.75
CA GLY A 113 5.10 -6.59 13.57
C GLY A 113 4.89 -5.48 12.49
N ARG A 114 5.59 -5.46 11.34
CA ARG A 114 5.72 -4.25 10.45
C ARG A 114 4.44 -3.59 9.92
N VAL A 115 3.42 -4.32 9.46
CA VAL A 115 2.16 -3.71 8.96
C VAL A 115 1.10 -3.64 10.05
N GLY A 116 0.98 -4.68 10.88
CA GLY A 116 0.11 -4.67 12.06
C GLY A 116 0.42 -3.52 13.01
N LYS A 117 1.71 -3.20 13.23
CA LYS A 117 2.13 -2.02 13.99
C LYS A 117 1.67 -0.70 13.39
N VAL A 118 1.65 -0.59 12.06
CA VAL A 118 1.22 0.65 11.42
C VAL A 118 -0.27 0.81 11.68
N VAL A 119 -1.06 -0.26 11.52
CA VAL A 119 -2.48 -0.22 11.88
C VAL A 119 -2.68 0.04 13.37
N GLU A 120 -1.96 -0.63 14.26
CA GLU A 120 -1.96 -0.40 15.71
C GLU A 120 -1.66 1.08 16.01
N ALA A 121 -0.60 1.64 15.42
CA ALA A 121 -0.25 3.05 15.55
C ALA A 121 -1.32 4.02 15.02
N LEU A 122 -1.95 3.69 13.89
CA LEU A 122 -3.02 4.47 13.31
C LEU A 122 -4.27 4.42 14.20
N LEU A 123 -4.61 3.24 14.73
CA LEU A 123 -5.72 3.05 15.66
C LEU A 123 -5.49 3.78 16.98
N ASP A 124 -4.28 3.68 17.55
CA ASP A 124 -3.91 4.38 18.78
C ASP A 124 -4.00 5.90 18.62
N THR A 125 -3.60 6.41 17.46
CA THR A 125 -3.58 7.85 17.21
C THR A 125 -4.95 8.40 16.84
N PHE A 126 -5.54 7.85 15.78
CA PHE A 126 -6.71 8.43 15.14
C PHE A 126 -8.01 7.86 15.73
N SER A 127 -7.91 6.83 16.56
CA SER A 127 -9.02 6.16 17.23
C SER A 127 -10.02 5.57 16.23
N ARG A 128 -11.22 6.15 16.15
CA ARG A 128 -12.37 5.54 15.47
C ARG A 128 -12.49 6.00 14.02
N GLY A 129 -12.91 5.08 13.15
CA GLY A 129 -13.41 5.38 11.81
C GLY A 129 -12.31 5.60 10.76
N ILE A 130 -11.12 5.07 10.97
CA ILE A 130 -10.04 5.15 9.98
C ILE A 130 -10.22 4.12 8.85
N GLY A 131 -9.96 4.57 7.62
CA GLY A 131 -9.84 3.72 6.44
C GLY A 131 -8.38 3.53 6.05
N GLY A 132 -7.94 2.29 5.86
CA GLY A 132 -6.60 1.99 5.36
C GLY A 132 -6.64 1.39 3.96
N GLY A 133 -6.11 2.13 3.00
CA GLY A 133 -5.97 1.68 1.61
C GLY A 133 -4.85 0.68 1.43
N TYR A 134 -5.15 -0.42 0.74
CA TYR A 134 -4.15 -1.37 0.26
C TYR A 134 -4.66 -2.14 -0.96
N ASP A 135 -3.80 -2.46 -1.93
CA ASP A 135 -4.18 -3.18 -3.17
C ASP A 135 -4.91 -4.50 -2.89
N ILE A 136 -4.48 -5.16 -1.82
CA ILE A 136 -5.06 -6.41 -1.30
C ILE A 136 -5.91 -6.16 -0.05
N GLY A 137 -6.51 -4.97 0.07
CA GLY A 137 -7.28 -4.50 1.23
C GLY A 137 -8.30 -5.51 1.73
N CYS A 138 -8.98 -6.23 0.84
CA CYS A 138 -9.92 -7.30 1.20
C CYS A 138 -9.25 -8.45 1.98
N LYS A 139 -8.15 -9.02 1.46
CA LYS A 139 -7.39 -10.09 2.12
C LYS A 139 -6.72 -9.57 3.39
N PHE A 140 -6.21 -8.34 3.35
CA PHE A 140 -5.62 -7.68 4.49
C PHE A 140 -6.63 -7.50 5.62
N GLY A 141 -7.85 -7.06 5.33
CA GLY A 141 -8.94 -6.92 6.29
C GLY A 141 -9.30 -8.25 6.95
N THR A 142 -9.38 -9.34 6.18
CA THR A 142 -9.57 -10.69 6.74
C THR A 142 -8.44 -11.08 7.68
N MET A 143 -7.19 -10.85 7.28
CA MET A 143 -6.02 -11.15 8.11
C MET A 143 -5.97 -10.28 9.38
N LEU A 144 -6.29 -9.00 9.27
CA LEU A 144 -6.36 -8.10 10.42
C LEU A 144 -7.41 -8.57 11.42
N ASN A 145 -8.59 -8.96 10.92
CA ASN A 145 -9.70 -9.45 11.74
C ASN A 145 -9.40 -10.72 12.52
N THR A 146 -8.54 -11.59 11.98
CA THR A 146 -8.08 -12.83 12.64
C THR A 146 -6.81 -12.64 13.46
N SER A 147 -6.17 -11.47 13.37
CA SER A 147 -4.99 -11.12 14.15
C SER A 147 -5.36 -10.68 15.57
N ARG A 148 -4.33 -10.50 16.42
CA ARG A 148 -4.46 -9.91 17.77
C ARG A 148 -5.10 -8.51 17.78
N LEU A 149 -5.04 -7.78 16.66
CA LEU A 149 -5.59 -6.44 16.53
C LEU A 149 -7.05 -6.47 16.05
N GLY A 150 -7.60 -7.63 15.67
CA GLY A 150 -8.90 -7.70 15.03
C GLY A 150 -10.04 -7.21 15.90
N GLU A 151 -10.00 -7.51 17.21
CA GLU A 151 -11.01 -7.02 18.15
C GLU A 151 -11.00 -5.49 18.25
N GLU A 152 -9.80 -4.92 18.43
CA GLU A 152 -9.62 -3.48 18.54
C GLU A 152 -9.95 -2.75 17.24
N ALA A 153 -9.51 -3.29 16.10
CA ALA A 153 -9.83 -2.77 14.77
C ALA A 153 -11.35 -2.75 14.54
N ARG A 154 -12.10 -3.78 14.96
CA ARG A 154 -13.57 -3.79 14.88
C ARG A 154 -14.20 -2.78 15.84
N ARG A 155 -13.73 -2.72 17.08
CA ARG A 155 -14.21 -1.78 18.11
C ARG A 155 -14.05 -0.33 17.65
N LEU A 156 -12.95 -0.03 16.97
CA LEU A 156 -12.64 1.28 16.42
C LEU A 156 -13.15 1.49 14.98
N HIS A 157 -13.90 0.56 14.41
CA HIS A 157 -14.45 0.66 13.05
C HIS A 157 -13.38 0.93 11.96
N TYR A 158 -12.24 0.24 12.05
CA TYR A 158 -11.26 0.20 10.97
C TYR A 158 -11.88 -0.36 9.70
N THR A 159 -11.69 0.34 8.59
CA THR A 159 -12.16 -0.12 7.26
C THR A 159 -10.96 -0.43 6.38
N ALA A 160 -10.86 -1.67 5.91
CA ALA A 160 -9.85 -2.04 4.92
C ALA A 160 -10.36 -1.68 3.52
N LEU A 161 -9.61 -0.86 2.80
CA LEU A 161 -10.04 -0.29 1.52
C LEU A 161 -9.14 -0.78 0.39
N VAL A 162 -9.74 -0.92 -0.79
CA VAL A 162 -9.07 -1.16 -2.06
C VAL A 162 -9.19 0.12 -2.88
N ASN A 163 -8.07 0.57 -3.46
CA ASN A 163 -8.07 1.75 -4.32
C ASN A 163 -8.90 1.54 -5.60
N LEU A 164 -9.27 2.64 -6.26
CA LEU A 164 -10.11 2.58 -7.46
C LEU A 164 -9.44 1.83 -8.61
N PHE A 165 -8.13 2.02 -8.81
CA PHE A 165 -7.39 1.40 -9.91
C PHE A 165 -7.32 -0.12 -9.81
N HIS A 166 -7.19 -0.67 -8.60
CA HIS A 166 -7.15 -2.12 -8.39
C HIS A 166 -8.54 -2.74 -8.28
N GLY A 167 -9.61 -1.95 -8.13
CA GLY A 167 -10.99 -2.45 -8.03
C GLY A 167 -11.36 -3.47 -9.10
N HIS A 168 -10.97 -3.22 -10.36
CA HIS A 168 -11.24 -4.12 -11.49
C HIS A 168 -10.58 -5.51 -11.38
N ALA A 169 -9.52 -5.65 -10.58
CA ALA A 169 -8.87 -6.94 -10.33
C ALA A 169 -9.58 -7.76 -9.24
N HIS A 170 -10.60 -7.21 -8.59
CA HIS A 170 -11.40 -7.88 -7.56
C HIS A 170 -12.78 -8.25 -8.10
N ASN A 171 -13.35 -9.34 -7.59
CA ASN A 171 -14.73 -9.71 -7.93
C ASN A 171 -15.72 -8.65 -7.42
N GLN A 172 -16.92 -8.62 -8.00
CA GLN A 172 -17.93 -7.60 -7.69
C GLN A 172 -18.29 -7.56 -6.19
N LEU A 173 -18.42 -8.72 -5.54
CA LEU A 173 -18.72 -8.79 -4.11
C LEU A 173 -17.64 -8.13 -3.23
N CYS A 174 -16.37 -8.32 -3.59
CA CYS A 174 -15.24 -7.67 -2.95
C CYS A 174 -15.26 -6.16 -3.19
N GLN A 175 -15.57 -5.73 -4.42
CA GLN A 175 -15.67 -4.32 -4.78
C GLN A 175 -16.77 -3.62 -3.95
N LEU A 176 -17.98 -4.17 -3.90
CA LEU A 176 -19.10 -3.62 -3.12
C LEU A 176 -18.79 -3.46 -1.62
N THR A 177 -17.83 -4.21 -1.09
CA THR A 177 -17.48 -4.18 0.32
C THR A 177 -16.27 -3.29 0.63
N ASN A 178 -15.24 -3.31 -0.23
CA ASN A 178 -13.94 -2.72 0.09
C ASN A 178 -13.51 -1.63 -0.90
N LEU A 179 -14.17 -1.47 -2.05
CA LEU A 179 -13.78 -0.48 -3.05
C LEU A 179 -14.08 0.93 -2.53
N LEU A 180 -13.07 1.79 -2.65
CA LEU A 180 -13.10 3.18 -2.22
C LEU A 180 -14.35 3.95 -2.64
N THR A 181 -14.78 3.76 -3.88
CA THR A 181 -15.93 4.46 -4.49
C THR A 181 -17.24 4.26 -3.74
N TYR A 182 -17.43 3.12 -3.08
CA TYR A 182 -18.66 2.80 -2.36
C TYR A 182 -18.57 3.17 -0.87
N VAL A 183 -17.43 3.72 -0.41
CA VAL A 183 -17.23 4.10 0.98
C VAL A 183 -17.41 5.60 1.15
N LYS A 184 -18.46 5.97 1.88
CA LYS A 184 -18.78 7.37 2.18
C LYS A 184 -17.69 8.00 3.05
N GLY A 185 -17.31 9.24 2.73
CA GLY A 185 -16.34 10.02 3.49
C GLY A 185 -14.94 10.08 2.88
N MET A 186 -14.68 9.27 1.85
CA MET A 186 -13.36 9.20 1.21
C MET A 186 -13.11 10.32 0.18
N GLY A 187 -14.18 11.00 -0.25
CA GLY A 187 -14.08 12.17 -1.15
C GLY A 187 -13.46 11.80 -2.50
N LEU A 188 -12.44 12.55 -2.90
CA LEU A 188 -11.67 12.35 -4.13
C LEU A 188 -10.31 11.70 -3.88
N GLU A 189 -10.13 11.09 -2.71
CA GLU A 189 -8.92 10.33 -2.43
C GLU A 189 -8.85 9.13 -3.39
N ASP A 190 -7.64 8.81 -3.84
CA ASP A 190 -7.38 7.64 -4.68
C ASP A 190 -6.59 6.56 -3.93
N LEU A 191 -6.11 6.87 -2.72
CA LEU A 191 -5.30 5.98 -1.88
C LEU A 191 -3.97 5.57 -2.52
N GLU A 192 -3.44 6.39 -3.44
CA GLU A 192 -2.11 6.17 -4.08
C GLU A 192 -0.99 7.04 -3.49
N GLY A 193 -1.27 7.75 -2.39
CA GLY A 193 -0.32 8.69 -1.78
C GLY A 193 1.02 8.03 -1.41
N CYS A 194 0.98 6.79 -0.93
CA CYS A 194 2.17 6.01 -0.57
C CYS A 194 3.01 5.67 -1.80
N GLU A 195 2.40 5.18 -2.87
CA GLU A 195 3.04 4.83 -4.14
C GLU A 195 3.72 6.04 -4.76
N ARG A 196 3.04 7.19 -4.78
CA ARG A 196 3.59 8.46 -5.26
C ARG A 196 4.78 8.89 -4.43
N PHE A 197 4.66 8.83 -3.11
CA PHE A 197 5.75 9.17 -2.18
C PHE A 197 6.97 8.26 -2.40
N PHE A 198 6.77 6.93 -2.42
CA PHE A 198 7.87 5.98 -2.60
C PHE A 198 8.49 6.08 -4.00
N SER A 199 7.68 6.32 -5.04
CA SER A 199 8.15 6.58 -6.39
C SER A 199 9.08 7.80 -6.44
N LYS A 200 8.68 8.93 -5.83
CA LYS A 200 9.53 10.13 -5.70
C LYS A 200 10.81 9.84 -4.89
N SER A 201 10.70 9.05 -3.83
CA SER A 201 11.85 8.69 -2.99
C SER A 201 12.94 7.90 -3.73
N ASN A 202 12.62 7.26 -4.87
CA ASN A 202 13.60 6.57 -5.70
C ASN A 202 14.70 7.50 -6.21
N ALA A 203 14.45 8.82 -6.32
CA ALA A 203 15.47 9.79 -6.68
C ALA A 203 16.68 9.76 -5.70
N LEU A 204 16.45 9.42 -4.43
CA LEU A 204 17.51 9.29 -3.43
C LEU A 204 18.46 8.12 -3.68
N VAL A 205 18.05 7.10 -4.43
CA VAL A 205 18.81 5.83 -4.58
C VAL A 205 20.25 6.11 -5.01
N ALA A 206 20.44 6.99 -6.01
CA ALA A 206 21.75 7.32 -6.51
C ALA A 206 22.65 7.99 -5.45
N SER A 207 22.10 8.91 -4.64
CA SER A 207 22.86 9.65 -3.63
C SER A 207 23.18 8.80 -2.40
N ILE A 208 22.29 7.87 -2.03
CA ILE A 208 22.45 7.06 -0.82
C ILE A 208 23.17 5.73 -1.01
N ARG A 209 23.24 5.20 -2.25
CA ARG A 209 23.82 3.87 -2.55
C ARG A 209 25.24 3.71 -2.06
N HIS A 210 26.05 4.76 -2.19
CA HIS A 210 27.46 4.78 -1.80
C HIS A 210 27.73 5.68 -0.58
N ALA A 211 26.68 6.21 0.04
CA ALA A 211 26.79 7.06 1.21
C ALA A 211 27.12 6.23 2.46
N SER A 212 27.85 6.83 3.39
CA SER A 212 27.99 6.28 4.75
C SER A 212 26.61 6.14 5.42
N VAL A 213 26.51 5.30 6.44
CA VAL A 213 25.27 5.14 7.24
C VAL A 213 24.73 6.47 7.75
N PHE A 214 25.61 7.37 8.21
CA PHE A 214 25.24 8.71 8.69
C PHE A 214 24.57 9.53 7.59
N HIS A 215 25.28 9.81 6.49
CA HIS A 215 24.77 10.63 5.38
C HIS A 215 23.52 10.01 4.71
N ARG A 216 23.41 8.68 4.64
CA ARG A 216 22.19 8.02 4.15
C ARG A 216 20.98 8.37 5.01
N LYS A 217 21.10 8.31 6.34
CA LYS A 217 20.02 8.67 7.25
C LYS A 217 19.67 10.15 7.14
N GLN A 218 20.69 11.02 7.10
CA GLN A 218 20.52 12.46 6.95
C GLN A 218 19.74 12.79 5.65
N ASN A 219 20.19 12.26 4.50
CA ASN A 219 19.52 12.51 3.21
C ASN A 219 18.06 12.04 3.19
N ILE A 220 17.77 10.86 3.78
CA ILE A 220 16.39 10.36 3.88
C ILE A 220 15.53 11.30 4.73
N VAL A 221 16.03 11.71 5.90
CA VAL A 221 15.29 12.60 6.80
C VAL A 221 15.06 13.96 6.15
N GLU A 222 16.09 14.57 5.56
CA GLU A 222 15.95 15.87 4.91
C GLU A 222 14.95 15.81 3.74
N PHE A 223 15.00 14.74 2.94
CA PHE A 223 14.04 14.54 1.84
C PHE A 223 12.61 14.43 2.33
N ILE A 224 12.36 13.63 3.37
CA ILE A 224 11.01 13.47 3.94
C ILE A 224 10.49 14.81 4.47
N GLN A 225 11.32 15.55 5.22
CA GLN A 225 10.94 16.86 5.75
C GLN A 225 10.65 17.87 4.63
N HIS A 226 11.42 17.83 3.54
CA HIS A 226 11.21 18.67 2.38
C HIS A 226 9.88 18.36 1.69
N MET A 227 9.62 17.07 1.43
CA MET A 227 8.36 16.61 0.85
C MET A 227 7.16 17.05 1.70
N ASP A 228 7.22 16.86 3.03
CA ASP A 228 6.17 17.27 3.98
C ASP A 228 5.89 18.78 3.92
N SER A 229 6.93 19.60 3.74
CA SER A 229 6.81 21.06 3.75
C SER A 229 6.32 21.66 2.43
N PHE A 230 6.69 21.07 1.29
CA PHE A 230 6.51 21.69 -0.03
C PHE A 230 5.51 20.96 -0.95
N GLU A 231 5.18 19.70 -0.69
CA GLU A 231 4.33 18.88 -1.57
C GLU A 231 2.90 18.73 -1.04
N THR A 232 2.34 19.78 -0.44
CA THR A 232 0.95 19.85 0.06
C THR A 232 -0.07 20.27 -1.01
N SER A 233 0.33 20.33 -2.28
CA SER A 233 -0.47 20.81 -3.42
C SER A 233 -1.66 19.90 -3.78
N GLN A 234 -1.69 18.66 -3.30
CA GLN A 234 -2.79 17.72 -3.53
C GLN A 234 -4.14 18.28 -3.06
N SER A 235 -4.15 19.00 -1.93
CA SER A 235 -5.35 19.61 -1.36
C SER A 235 -6.02 20.63 -2.31
N LEU A 236 -5.22 21.46 -2.99
CA LEU A 236 -5.70 22.43 -3.96
C LEU A 236 -6.18 21.78 -5.27
N SER A 237 -5.52 20.69 -5.69
CA SER A 237 -5.93 19.93 -6.88
C SER A 237 -7.28 19.24 -6.66
N ASN A 238 -7.45 18.56 -5.52
CA ASN A 238 -8.70 17.87 -5.18
C ASN A 238 -9.87 18.86 -5.04
N TYR A 239 -9.64 20.06 -4.50
CA TYR A 239 -10.67 21.10 -4.45
C TYR A 239 -11.15 21.52 -5.85
N ARG A 240 -10.23 21.75 -6.79
CA ARG A 240 -10.59 22.09 -8.18
C ARG A 240 -11.36 20.95 -8.83
N GLN A 241 -10.92 19.71 -8.65
CA GLN A 241 -11.63 18.55 -9.16
C GLN A 241 -13.03 18.42 -8.57
N ALA A 242 -13.22 18.69 -7.27
CA ALA A 242 -14.54 18.68 -6.64
C ALA A 242 -15.47 19.73 -7.28
N LEU A 243 -14.96 20.94 -7.56
CA LEU A 243 -15.73 21.96 -8.28
C LEU A 243 -16.14 21.50 -9.69
N GLU A 244 -15.25 20.81 -10.42
CA GLU A 244 -15.60 20.26 -11.73
C GLU A 244 -16.65 19.15 -11.63
N VAL A 245 -16.55 18.26 -10.63
CA VAL A 245 -17.55 17.20 -10.38
C VAL A 245 -18.92 17.82 -10.06
N LEU A 246 -18.98 18.88 -9.24
CA LEU A 246 -20.24 19.56 -8.94
C LEU A 246 -20.93 20.14 -10.18
N LYS A 247 -20.17 20.59 -11.19
CA LYS A 247 -20.76 21.06 -12.46
C LYS A 247 -21.49 19.95 -13.22
N THR A 248 -21.22 18.68 -12.93
CA THR A 248 -21.87 17.52 -13.58
C THR A 248 -23.22 17.14 -12.95
N GLU A 249 -23.60 17.74 -11.82
CA GLU A 249 -24.85 17.45 -11.12
C GLU A 249 -26.12 17.53 -12.00
N PRO A 250 -26.26 18.50 -12.92
CA PRO A 250 -27.43 18.55 -13.80
C PRO A 250 -27.56 17.31 -14.70
N ALA A 251 -26.44 16.78 -15.21
CA ALA A 251 -26.44 15.58 -16.05
C ALA A 251 -26.85 14.34 -15.25
N LEU A 252 -26.44 14.25 -13.99
CA LEU A 252 -26.90 13.19 -13.08
C LEU A 252 -28.41 13.28 -12.86
N LYS A 253 -28.96 14.47 -12.57
CA LYS A 253 -30.40 14.66 -12.39
C LYS A 253 -31.20 14.31 -13.65
N GLU A 254 -30.70 14.67 -14.83
CA GLU A 254 -31.31 14.30 -16.10
C GLU A 254 -31.32 12.78 -16.30
N ALA A 255 -30.20 12.10 -16.05
CA ALA A 255 -30.11 10.64 -16.12
C ALA A 255 -31.06 9.96 -15.12
N MET A 256 -31.11 10.44 -13.88
CA MET A 256 -32.05 9.95 -12.86
C MET A 256 -33.51 10.09 -13.34
N SER A 257 -33.88 11.25 -13.89
CA SER A 257 -35.22 11.48 -14.44
C SER A 257 -35.55 10.53 -15.59
N LYS A 258 -34.60 10.27 -16.50
CA LYS A 258 -34.78 9.31 -17.61
C LYS A 258 -35.05 7.89 -17.12
N HIS A 259 -34.45 7.51 -15.99
CA HIS A 259 -34.60 6.19 -15.38
C HIS A 259 -35.68 6.14 -14.29
N SER A 260 -36.53 7.17 -14.16
CA SER A 260 -37.58 7.25 -13.14
C SER A 260 -37.04 7.12 -11.70
N VAL A 261 -35.83 7.59 -11.46
CA VAL A 261 -35.20 7.62 -10.13
C VAL A 261 -35.46 8.98 -9.50
N SER A 262 -36.24 9.00 -8.42
CA SER A 262 -36.62 10.25 -7.74
C SER A 262 -35.62 10.68 -6.66
N ASP A 263 -34.91 9.73 -6.05
CA ASP A 263 -33.99 9.97 -4.93
C ASP A 263 -32.69 9.18 -5.12
N SER A 264 -31.55 9.86 -4.91
CA SER A 264 -30.23 9.24 -4.99
C SER A 264 -29.95 8.27 -3.83
N ALA A 265 -30.74 8.32 -2.75
CA ALA A 265 -30.70 7.32 -1.69
C ALA A 265 -30.94 5.89 -2.21
N VAL A 266 -31.63 5.74 -3.35
CA VAL A 266 -31.86 4.43 -3.99
C VAL A 266 -30.55 3.72 -4.35
N PHE A 267 -29.49 4.47 -4.67
CA PHE A 267 -28.21 3.87 -5.04
C PHE A 267 -27.61 3.06 -3.90
N VAL A 268 -27.78 3.51 -2.65
CA VAL A 268 -27.34 2.77 -1.46
C VAL A 268 -28.14 1.47 -1.31
N THR A 269 -29.44 1.53 -1.59
CA THR A 269 -30.31 0.35 -1.59
C THR A 269 -29.90 -0.66 -2.65
N TRP A 270 -29.67 -0.21 -3.90
CA TRP A 270 -29.24 -1.09 -4.99
C TRP A 270 -27.90 -1.76 -4.71
N LEU A 271 -26.92 -1.05 -4.14
CA LEU A 271 -25.64 -1.64 -3.74
C LEU A 271 -25.82 -2.73 -2.67
N LYS A 272 -26.77 -2.54 -1.76
CA LYS A 272 -27.11 -3.54 -0.74
C LYS A 272 -27.80 -4.76 -1.36
N GLU A 273 -28.80 -4.54 -2.22
CA GLU A 273 -29.51 -5.60 -2.95
C GLU A 273 -28.57 -6.43 -3.82
N GLU A 274 -27.66 -5.77 -4.57
CA GLU A 274 -26.65 -6.43 -5.38
C GLU A 274 -25.71 -7.29 -4.52
N ARG A 275 -25.27 -6.75 -3.38
CA ARG A 275 -24.44 -7.51 -2.43
C ARG A 275 -25.16 -8.74 -1.87
N GLU A 276 -26.42 -8.59 -1.48
CA GLU A 276 -27.25 -9.69 -0.98
C GLU A 276 -27.48 -10.76 -2.05
N TYR A 277 -27.78 -10.34 -3.28
CA TYR A 277 -27.93 -11.23 -4.43
C TYR A 277 -26.64 -12.02 -4.70
N LEU A 278 -25.49 -11.35 -4.78
CA LEU A 278 -24.20 -12.01 -5.02
C LEU A 278 -23.77 -12.94 -3.88
N LEU A 279 -24.13 -12.63 -2.63
CA LEU A 279 -23.94 -13.55 -1.51
C LEU A 279 -24.83 -14.79 -1.63
N GLY A 280 -26.07 -14.64 -2.09
CA GLY A 280 -26.97 -15.76 -2.37
C GLY A 280 -26.44 -16.70 -3.47
N LEU A 281 -25.67 -16.17 -4.41
CA LEU A 281 -25.00 -16.95 -5.46
C LEU A 281 -23.68 -17.60 -5.03
N SER A 282 -23.21 -17.37 -3.80
CA SER A 282 -21.92 -17.90 -3.32
C SER A 282 -21.92 -19.41 -3.09
N SER A 283 -23.09 -20.04 -3.13
CA SER A 283 -23.28 -21.48 -3.15
C SER A 283 -24.10 -21.88 -4.37
N GLU A 284 -23.65 -22.88 -5.13
CA GLU A 284 -24.44 -23.46 -6.20
C GLU A 284 -25.80 -23.95 -5.66
N PRO A 285 -26.90 -23.76 -6.39
CA PRO A 285 -28.18 -24.34 -6.01
C PRO A 285 -28.02 -25.86 -5.89
N PHE A 286 -28.42 -26.41 -4.74
CA PHE A 286 -28.28 -27.84 -4.45
C PHE A 286 -28.78 -28.75 -5.59
N GLU A 287 -29.88 -28.34 -6.24
CA GLU A 287 -30.49 -29.07 -7.34
C GLU A 287 -29.62 -29.07 -8.61
N GLU A 288 -28.97 -27.95 -8.94
CA GLU A 288 -28.07 -27.85 -10.09
C GLU A 288 -26.76 -28.61 -9.83
N THR A 289 -26.18 -28.49 -8.63
CA THR A 289 -25.01 -29.29 -8.22
C THR A 289 -25.30 -30.78 -8.29
N LEU A 290 -26.46 -31.22 -7.79
CA LEU A 290 -26.87 -32.63 -7.84
C LEU A 290 -27.03 -33.13 -9.28
N GLN A 291 -27.61 -32.32 -10.18
CA GLN A 291 -27.74 -32.66 -11.59
C GLN A 291 -26.38 -32.75 -12.30
N MET A 292 -25.47 -31.81 -12.03
CA MET A 292 -24.11 -31.84 -12.59
C MET A 292 -23.30 -33.03 -12.05
N GLU A 293 -23.36 -33.30 -10.75
CA GLU A 293 -22.71 -34.47 -10.13
C GLU A 293 -23.27 -35.79 -10.69
N TYR A 294 -24.60 -35.88 -10.84
CA TYR A 294 -25.25 -37.04 -11.43
C TYR A 294 -24.83 -37.25 -12.88
N TYR A 295 -24.81 -36.18 -13.69
CA TYR A 295 -24.32 -36.23 -15.06
C TYR A 295 -22.85 -36.67 -15.14
N GLN A 296 -21.98 -36.11 -14.29
CA GLN A 296 -20.58 -36.51 -14.22
C GLN A 296 -20.42 -37.99 -13.83
N LYS A 297 -21.27 -38.50 -12.92
CA LYS A 297 -21.31 -39.93 -12.59
C LYS A 297 -21.75 -40.79 -13.78
N LEU A 298 -22.73 -40.35 -14.58
CA LEU A 298 -23.13 -41.05 -15.81
C LEU A 298 -22.03 -41.07 -16.87
N VAL A 299 -21.33 -39.96 -17.06
CA VAL A 299 -20.17 -39.87 -17.97
C VAL A 299 -19.08 -40.84 -17.53
N ASN A 300 -18.77 -40.87 -16.24
CA ASN A 300 -17.78 -41.80 -15.68
C ASN A 300 -18.23 -43.26 -15.83
N LEU A 301 -19.51 -43.57 -15.58
CA LEU A 301 -20.08 -44.91 -15.76
C LEU A 301 -19.95 -45.38 -17.22
N LYS A 302 -20.26 -44.52 -18.19
CA LYS A 302 -20.10 -44.84 -19.61
C LYS A 302 -18.64 -45.14 -19.94
N LYS A 303 -17.71 -44.30 -19.48
CA LYS A 303 -16.27 -44.51 -19.66
C LYS A 303 -15.83 -45.87 -19.11
N TYR A 304 -16.21 -46.21 -17.88
CA TYR A 304 -15.85 -47.50 -17.28
C TYR A 304 -16.49 -48.68 -18.00
N ASN A 305 -17.73 -48.55 -18.49
CA ASN A 305 -18.36 -49.60 -19.28
C ASN A 305 -17.64 -49.80 -20.62
N ASP A 306 -17.23 -48.72 -21.29
CA ASP A 306 -16.46 -48.80 -22.54
C ASP A 306 -15.08 -49.46 -22.28
N GLU A 307 -14.42 -49.14 -21.17
CA GLU A 307 -13.17 -49.79 -20.74
C GLU A 307 -13.36 -51.29 -20.45
N VAL A 308 -14.41 -51.66 -19.71
CA VAL A 308 -14.75 -53.06 -19.43
C VAL A 308 -15.09 -53.81 -20.72
N ALA A 309 -15.82 -53.20 -21.65
CA ALA A 309 -16.15 -53.81 -22.93
C ALA A 309 -14.90 -54.03 -23.80
N ALA A 310 -13.97 -53.06 -23.82
CA ALA A 310 -12.70 -53.19 -24.52
C ALA A 310 -11.84 -54.33 -23.96
N ILE A 311 -11.68 -54.39 -22.62
CA ILE A 311 -10.97 -55.47 -21.94
C ILE A 311 -11.65 -56.82 -22.21
N SER A 312 -12.98 -56.89 -22.14
CA SER A 312 -13.72 -58.13 -22.36
C SER A 312 -13.58 -58.62 -23.81
N ALA A 313 -13.61 -57.72 -24.79
CA ALA A 313 -13.39 -58.05 -26.19
C ALA A 313 -11.96 -58.56 -26.44
N GLU A 314 -10.96 -57.94 -25.83
CA GLU A 314 -9.56 -58.40 -25.88
C GLU A 314 -9.39 -59.79 -25.23
N TRP A 315 -10.09 -60.04 -24.12
CA TRP A 315 -10.09 -61.33 -23.43
C TRP A 315 -10.76 -62.45 -24.25
N VAL A 316 -11.88 -62.17 -24.93
CA VAL A 316 -12.56 -63.14 -25.81
C VAL A 316 -11.66 -63.54 -26.99
N VAL A 317 -10.95 -62.57 -27.59
CA VAL A 317 -9.98 -62.84 -28.67
C VAL A 317 -8.82 -63.73 -28.20
N LEU A 318 -8.33 -63.55 -26.96
CA LEU A 318 -7.28 -64.37 -26.37
C LEU A 318 -7.73 -65.81 -26.03
N VAL A 319 -9.00 -66.00 -25.69
CA VAL A 319 -9.56 -67.33 -25.37
C VAL A 319 -9.91 -68.12 -26.63
N GLU A 320 -10.42 -67.48 -27.68
CA GLU A 320 -10.74 -68.14 -28.96
C GLU A 320 -9.49 -68.51 -29.78
N SER A 321 -8.38 -67.78 -29.60
CA SER A 321 -7.11 -68.05 -30.28
C SER A 321 -6.27 -69.17 -29.63
N ASN A 322 -6.73 -69.79 -28.54
CA ASN A 322 -6.00 -70.90 -27.90
C ASN A 322 -6.87 -72.12 -27.53
N PRO A 323 -7.27 -72.95 -28.52
CA PRO A 323 -7.72 -74.30 -28.25
C PRO A 323 -6.51 -75.23 -28.03
N GLN A 324 -6.34 -75.63 -26.76
CA GLN A 324 -5.42 -76.64 -26.19
C GLN A 324 -4.17 -76.12 -25.50
N THR A 325 -4.19 -76.10 -24.17
CA THR A 325 -3.59 -77.21 -23.41
C THR A 325 -3.97 -77.15 -21.93
N SER A 326 -4.65 -78.21 -21.49
CA SER A 326 -4.74 -78.61 -20.09
C SER A 326 -3.36 -78.94 -19.53
N LYS A 327 -3.02 -78.41 -18.35
CA LYS A 327 -2.30 -79.14 -17.29
C LYS A 327 -2.49 -78.44 -15.95
N SER A 328 -2.89 -79.23 -14.96
CA SER A 328 -3.26 -78.86 -13.59
C SER A 328 -2.01 -78.58 -12.71
N PRO A 329 -2.16 -78.09 -11.47
CA PRO A 329 -1.37 -76.99 -10.94
C PRO A 329 -0.18 -77.41 -10.07
N ASP A 330 0.86 -76.57 -10.01
CA ASP A 330 1.91 -76.67 -8.97
C ASP A 330 1.61 -75.68 -7.84
N THR A 331 1.55 -76.21 -6.62
CA THR A 331 1.13 -75.54 -5.39
C THR A 331 2.38 -75.11 -4.63
N ARG A 332 2.64 -73.79 -4.53
CA ARG A 332 3.47 -73.23 -3.44
C ARG A 332 2.89 -71.93 -2.90
N PRO A 333 2.62 -71.84 -1.58
CA PRO A 333 1.95 -70.69 -1.00
C PRO A 333 2.96 -69.71 -0.40
N ILE A 334 3.04 -68.47 -0.88
CA ILE A 334 3.67 -67.37 -0.13
C ILE A 334 2.88 -66.07 -0.39
N ARG A 335 1.90 -65.74 0.46
CA ARG A 335 1.97 -64.88 1.67
C ARG A 335 2.03 -63.39 1.33
N MET A 336 0.86 -62.73 1.41
CA MET A 336 0.69 -61.27 1.36
C MET A 336 1.53 -60.60 2.45
N ARG A 337 2.30 -59.57 2.07
CA ARG A 337 2.73 -58.52 2.98
C ARG A 337 1.95 -57.26 2.66
N HIS A 338 1.05 -56.89 3.56
CA HIS A 338 0.55 -55.53 3.69
C HIS A 338 1.63 -54.65 4.33
N ALA A 339 1.90 -53.51 3.69
CA ALA A 339 1.89 -52.17 4.29
C ALA A 339 2.10 -51.17 3.15
#